data_AF-A0A1H4KP48-F1
#
_entry.id   AF-A0A1H4KP48-F1
#
_cell.length_a   1.000
_cell.length_b   1.000
_cell.length_c   1.000
_cell.angle_alpha   90.00
_cell.angle_beta   90.00
_cell.angle_gamma   90.00
#
_symmetry.space_group_name_H-M   'P 1'
#
loop_
_entity.id
_entity.type
_entity.pdbx_description
1 polymer ?
#
loop_
_entity_poly.entity_id
_entity_poly.type
_entity_poly.pdbx_seq_one_letter_code
_entity_poly.pdbx_strand_id
1 'polypeptide(L)'
;MTVEALLTRRPTATQKVELIHGVLVFTGDFDERDLETARRTYPGRRPVLNADGGLEVHPAGRGAPTPLVNRAAELEPEGRA
;
A
#
# COMPACT_ATOMS: atom_id res chain seq x y z
N MET A 1 4.58 -19.77 -19.75
CA MET A 1 4.90 -18.74 -18.74
C MET A 1 5.60 -19.44 -17.59
N THR A 2 6.84 -19.06 -17.25
CA THR A 2 7.65 -19.77 -16.22
C THR A 2 7.59 -19.04 -14.88
N VAL A 3 7.82 -19.77 -13.78
CA VAL A 3 7.86 -19.20 -12.42
C VAL A 3 8.91 -18.10 -12.32
N GLU A 4 10.09 -18.29 -12.90
CA GLU A 4 11.17 -17.29 -12.92
C GLU A 4 10.79 -16.01 -13.67
N ALA A 5 10.02 -16.12 -14.75
CA ALA A 5 9.50 -14.95 -15.47
C ALA A 5 8.48 -14.16 -14.62
N LEU A 6 7.72 -14.84 -13.76
CA LEU A 6 6.80 -14.19 -12.83
C LEU A 6 7.53 -13.50 -11.68
N LEU A 7 8.62 -14.06 -11.19
CA LEU A 7 9.45 -13.47 -10.14
C LEU A 7 10.26 -12.27 -10.63
N THR A 8 10.52 -12.17 -11.94
CA THR A 8 11.28 -11.04 -12.52
C THR A 8 10.39 -9.92 -13.02
N ARG A 9 9.11 -10.19 -13.33
CA ARG A 9 8.17 -9.15 -13.80
C ARG A 9 7.92 -8.09 -12.73
N ARG A 10 7.78 -6.84 -13.17
CA ARG A 10 7.20 -5.77 -12.34
C ARG A 10 5.68 -5.99 -12.25
N PRO A 11 5.03 -5.72 -11.10
CA PRO A 11 3.57 -5.77 -11.03
C PRO A 11 2.99 -4.88 -12.12
N THR A 12 2.20 -5.48 -12.99
CA THR A 12 1.67 -4.83 -14.20
C THR A 12 0.25 -4.32 -13.98
N ALA A 13 -0.35 -4.55 -12.82
CA ALA A 13 -1.73 -4.20 -12.55
C ALA A 13 -1.86 -3.64 -11.13
N THR A 14 -1.99 -2.32 -11.05
CA THR A 14 -2.73 -1.70 -9.95
C THR A 14 -4.21 -1.87 -10.26
N GLN A 15 -4.96 -2.57 -9.41
CA GLN A 15 -6.41 -2.75 -9.64
C GLN A 15 -7.20 -1.45 -9.44
N LYS A 16 -6.73 -0.56 -8.56
CA LYS A 16 -7.33 0.76 -8.30
C LYS A 16 -6.28 1.70 -7.68
N VAL A 17 -6.20 2.93 -8.16
CA VAL A 17 -5.47 4.03 -7.50
C VAL A 17 -6.51 5.02 -7.01
N GLU A 18 -6.65 5.13 -5.70
CA GLU A 18 -7.43 6.21 -5.08
C GLU A 18 -6.49 7.26 -4.50
N LEU A 19 -6.83 8.53 -4.68
CA LEU A 19 -6.15 9.64 -4.02
C LEU A 19 -7.02 10.12 -2.86
N ILE A 20 -6.67 9.70 -1.65
CA ILE A 20 -7.41 10.02 -0.42
C ILE A 20 -6.52 10.91 0.46
N HIS A 21 -6.95 12.15 0.73
CA HIS A 21 -6.17 13.12 1.50
C HIS A 21 -4.70 13.29 1.03
N GLY A 22 -4.44 13.13 -0.26
CA GLY A 22 -3.08 13.22 -0.84
C GLY A 22 -2.25 11.93 -0.77
N VAL A 23 -2.81 10.83 -0.25
CA VAL A 23 -2.24 9.48 -0.21
C VAL A 23 -2.68 8.71 -1.44
N LEU A 24 -1.73 8.09 -2.16
CA LEU A 24 -2.06 7.13 -3.22
C LEU A 24 -2.28 5.76 -2.60
N VAL A 25 -3.45 5.18 -2.77
CA VAL A 25 -3.81 3.86 -2.23
C VAL A 25 -3.88 2.84 -3.37
N PHE A 26 -3.11 1.78 -3.27
CA PHE A 26 -3.02 0.67 -4.22
C PHE A 26 -3.54 -0.61 -3.56
N THR A 27 -4.57 -1.23 -4.13
CA THR A 27 -5.09 -2.54 -3.69
C THR A 27 -4.53 -3.67 -4.55
N GLY A 28 -4.04 -4.72 -3.92
CA GLY A 28 -3.42 -5.89 -4.56
C GLY A 28 -2.60 -6.70 -3.57
N ASP A 29 -1.83 -7.67 -4.07
CA ASP A 29 -0.87 -8.45 -3.29
C ASP A 29 0.53 -7.86 -3.48
N PHE A 30 0.87 -6.82 -2.71
CA PHE A 30 2.18 -6.19 -2.73
C PHE A 30 3.12 -6.80 -1.69
N ASP A 31 4.42 -6.74 -1.98
CA ASP A 31 5.47 -7.19 -1.07
C ASP A 31 6.56 -6.12 -0.83
N GLU A 32 7.62 -6.47 -0.09
CA GLU A 32 8.72 -5.54 0.20
C GLU A 32 9.48 -5.09 -1.06
N ARG A 33 9.52 -5.89 -2.12
CA ARG A 33 10.15 -5.51 -3.39
C ARG A 33 9.33 -4.42 -4.08
N ASP A 34 8.00 -4.51 -3.99
CA ASP A 34 7.11 -3.47 -4.48
C ASP A 34 7.21 -2.20 -3.65
N LEU A 35 7.37 -2.34 -2.34
CA LEU A 35 7.63 -1.22 -1.45
C LEU A 35 8.94 -0.49 -1.80
N GLU A 36 10.02 -1.22 -2.06
CA GLU A 36 11.29 -0.65 -2.52
C GLU A 36 11.11 0.07 -3.87
N THR A 37 10.30 -0.50 -4.76
CA THR A 37 9.99 0.10 -6.06
C THR A 37 9.25 1.41 -5.88
N ALA A 38 8.23 1.45 -5.02
CA ALA A 38 7.50 2.66 -4.70
C ALA A 38 8.42 3.75 -4.09
N ARG A 39 9.37 3.37 -3.23
CA ARG A 39 10.36 4.30 -2.65
C ARG A 39 11.21 4.97 -3.74
N ARG A 40 11.56 4.24 -4.80
CA ARG A 40 12.32 4.79 -5.95
C ARG A 40 11.44 5.62 -6.88
N THR A 41 10.19 5.20 -7.11
CA THR A 41 9.24 5.87 -8.01
C THR A 41 8.74 7.20 -7.44
N TYR A 42 8.57 7.29 -6.12
CA TYR A 42 7.99 8.44 -5.44
C TYR A 42 8.99 9.10 -4.47
N PRO A 43 10.04 9.76 -4.97
CA PRO A 43 11.04 10.41 -4.13
C PRO A 43 10.38 11.48 -3.24
N GLY A 44 10.80 11.54 -1.96
CA GLY A 44 10.25 12.46 -0.96
C GLY A 44 8.89 12.06 -0.40
N ARG A 45 8.27 11.00 -0.92
CA ARG A 45 7.06 10.40 -0.32
C ARG A 45 7.43 9.28 0.63
N ARG A 46 6.43 8.81 1.37
CA ARG A 46 6.57 7.75 2.37
C ARG A 46 5.68 6.57 2.01
N PRO A 47 6.17 5.62 1.19
CA PRO A 47 5.47 4.37 0.91
C PRO A 47 5.37 3.47 2.14
N VAL A 48 4.25 2.77 2.33
CA VAL A 48 4.01 1.76 3.37
C VAL A 48 3.24 0.59 2.80
N LEU A 49 3.64 -0.61 3.23
CA LEU A 49 2.92 -1.86 2.99
C LEU A 49 1.94 -2.10 4.15
N ASN A 50 0.68 -2.32 3.82
CA ASN A 50 -0.37 -2.61 4.77
C ASN A 50 -0.40 -4.11 5.10
N ALA A 51 -1.00 -4.46 6.24
CA ALA A 51 -1.08 -5.85 6.71
C ALA A 51 -1.94 -6.76 5.81
N ASP A 52 -2.79 -6.18 4.96
CA ASP A 52 -3.66 -6.86 4.00
C ASP A 52 -3.00 -7.04 2.61
N GLY A 53 -1.73 -6.64 2.46
CA GLY A 53 -1.02 -6.66 1.19
C GLY A 53 -1.21 -5.41 0.35
N GLY A 54 -2.00 -4.42 0.80
CA GLY A 54 -2.13 -3.13 0.12
C GLY A 54 -0.86 -2.27 0.21
N LEU A 55 -0.72 -1.31 -0.70
CA LEU A 55 0.39 -0.35 -0.70
C LEU A 55 -0.15 1.09 -0.67
N GLU A 56 0.34 1.89 0.26
CA GLU A 56 0.01 3.31 0.37
C GLU A 56 1.24 4.17 0.14
N VAL A 57 1.09 5.31 -0.55
CA VAL A 57 2.15 6.29 -0.76
C VAL A 57 1.74 7.64 -0.20
N HIS A 58 2.21 7.91 1.02
CA HIS A 58 1.86 9.11 1.76
C HIS A 58 2.70 10.32 1.32
N PRO A 59 2.18 11.55 1.48
CA PRO A 59 2.98 12.77 1.38
C PRO A 59 4.19 12.76 2.32
N ALA A 60 5.16 13.65 2.08
CA ALA A 60 6.28 13.88 2.99
C ALA A 60 5.80 14.23 4.41
N GLY A 61 6.58 13.89 5.42
CA GLY A 61 6.27 14.20 6.82
C GLY A 61 7.22 13.52 7.80
N ARG A 62 7.07 13.83 9.08
CA ARG A 62 7.87 13.22 10.16
C ARG A 62 7.26 11.88 10.60
N GLY A 63 8.13 10.96 11.02
CA GLY A 63 7.72 9.65 11.54
C GLY A 63 7.20 8.69 10.47
N ALA A 64 6.91 7.47 10.91
CA ALA A 64 6.22 6.48 10.09
C ALA A 64 4.81 7.01 9.75
N PRO A 65 4.36 6.91 8.48
CA PRO A 65 3.02 7.33 8.15
C PRO A 65 2.01 6.35 8.75
N THR A 66 0.84 6.86 9.10
CA THR A 66 -0.29 6.06 9.58
C THR A 66 -1.05 5.54 8.36
N PRO A 67 -1.18 4.21 8.17
CA PRO A 67 -2.00 3.64 7.12
C PRO A 67 -3.44 4.15 7.20
N LEU A 68 -4.02 4.52 6.06
CA LEU A 68 -5.44 4.86 5.96
C LEU A 68 -6.30 3.61 6.04
N VAL A 69 -5.83 2.52 5.46
CA VAL A 69 -6.50 1.21 5.51
C VAL A 69 -5.79 0.35 6.55
N ASN A 70 -6.49 0.06 7.65
CA ASN A 70 -5.98 -0.80 8.70
C ASN A 70 -7.13 -1.64 9.25
N ARG A 71 -7.05 -2.98 9.14
CA ARG A 71 -8.13 -3.90 9.55
C ARG A 71 -8.54 -3.75 11.03
N ALA A 72 -7.69 -3.17 11.87
CA ALA A 72 -7.99 -2.92 13.28
C ALA A 72 -9.02 -1.80 13.52
N ALA A 73 -9.40 -1.02 12.50
CA ALA A 73 -10.43 0.02 12.62
C ALA A 73 -11.84 -0.43 12.19
N GLU A 74 -11.99 -1.64 11.61
CA GLU A 74 -13.29 -2.17 11.19
C GLU A 74 -13.94 -3.13 12.20
N LEU A 75 -13.26 -3.42 13.32
CA LEU A 75 -13.78 -4.17 14.46
C LEU A 75 -13.50 -3.31 15.69
N GLU A 76 -14.40 -2.48 16.20
CA GLU A 76 -15.57 -2.81 17.05
C GLU A 76 -16.34 -1.49 17.39
N PRO A 77 -17.57 -1.49 17.96
CA PRO A 77 -18.54 -2.57 18.12
C PRO A 77 -19.93 -2.20 17.54
N GLU A 78 -20.70 -3.20 17.11
CA GLU A 78 -22.14 -3.04 17.05
C GLU A 78 -22.69 -2.79 18.46
N GLY A 79 -23.25 -1.60 18.65
CA GLY A 79 -24.56 -1.45 19.27
C GLY A 79 -24.73 -1.93 20.70
N ARG A 80 -24.48 -1.00 21.62
CA ARG A 80 -25.37 -0.65 22.74
C ARG A 80 -26.81 -1.23 22.62
N ALA A 81 -27.18 -2.09 23.58
CA ALA A 81 -28.55 -2.24 24.09
C ALA A 81 -28.48 -2.55 25.59
#